data_AF-A0A085ZPV2-F1
#
_entry.id   AF-A0A085ZPV2-F1
#
_cell.length_a   1.000
_cell.length_b   1.000
_cell.length_c   1.000
_cell.angle_alpha   90.00
_cell.angle_beta   90.00
_cell.angle_gamma   90.00
#
_symmetry.space_group_name_H-M   'P 1'
#
loop_
_entity.id
_entity.type
_entity.pdbx_description
1 polymer ?
#
loop_
_entity_poly.entity_id
_entity_poly.type
_entity_poly.pdbx_seq_one_letter_code
_entity_poly.pdbx_strand_id
1 'polypeptide(L)'
;MQYDGGCYISQVSAASEHEAMRVWLNTLDVKPIDSFSEKDKKRLIMEDFIDEDPILISGCKNIWNICLRVRKNKMLAMINIVKTVEL
;
A
#
# COMPACT_ATOMS: atom_id res chain seq x y z
N MET A 1 -2.55 1.67 5.79
CA MET A 1 -1.96 2.81 5.08
C MET A 1 -2.18 4.07 5.89
N GLN A 2 -1.12 4.81 6.19
CA GLN A 2 -1.16 6.17 6.72
C GLN A 2 -0.97 7.14 5.54
N TYR A 3 -1.89 8.09 5.37
CA TYR A 3 -1.83 9.08 4.29
C TYR A 3 -2.68 10.30 4.63
N ASP A 4 -2.16 11.51 4.40
CA ASP A 4 -2.88 12.79 4.59
C ASP A 4 -3.62 12.91 5.94
N GLY A 5 -2.97 12.47 7.03
CA GLY A 5 -3.55 12.45 8.38
C GLY A 5 -4.54 11.29 8.64
N GLY A 6 -4.98 10.58 7.60
CA GLY A 6 -5.86 9.41 7.70
C GLY A 6 -5.12 8.09 7.92
N CYS A 7 -5.84 7.14 8.52
CA CYS A 7 -5.43 5.74 8.65
C CYS A 7 -6.47 4.83 8.01
N TYR A 8 -6.03 4.06 7.02
CA TYR A 8 -6.87 3.20 6.19
C TYR A 8 -6.43 1.75 6.32
N ILE A 9 -7.35 0.85 6.65
CA ILE A 9 -7.08 -0.57 6.88
C ILE A 9 -7.91 -1.39 5.89
N SER A 10 -7.28 -2.41 5.33
CA SER A 10 -7.89 -3.36 4.40
C SER A 10 -7.17 -4.70 4.52
N GLN A 11 -7.84 -5.78 4.17
CA GLN A 11 -7.29 -7.12 4.20
C GLN A 11 -7.37 -7.75 2.81
N VAL A 12 -6.29 -8.43 2.41
CA VAL A 12 -6.17 -9.15 1.13
C VAL A 12 -5.50 -10.50 1.37
N SER A 13 -5.74 -11.46 0.48
CA SER A 13 -5.01 -12.73 0.43
C SER A 13 -4.06 -12.73 -0.77
N ALA A 14 -2.83 -13.19 -0.57
CA ALA A 14 -1.76 -13.21 -1.56
C ALA A 14 -0.66 -14.19 -1.11
N ALA A 15 0.13 -14.72 -2.06
CA ALA A 15 1.20 -15.67 -1.78
C ALA A 15 2.53 -15.00 -1.37
N SER A 16 2.69 -13.70 -1.61
CA SER A 16 3.89 -12.92 -1.25
C SER A 16 3.55 -11.48 -0.87
N GLU A 17 4.49 -10.77 -0.26
CA GLU A 17 4.36 -9.36 0.12
C GLU A 17 4.13 -8.48 -1.11
N HIS A 18 4.87 -8.73 -2.19
CA HIS A 18 4.76 -7.96 -3.42
C HIS A 18 3.42 -8.22 -4.15
N GLU A 19 2.94 -9.46 -4.14
CA GLU A 19 1.60 -9.78 -4.62
C GLU A 19 0.52 -9.12 -3.73
N ALA A 20 0.71 -9.11 -2.41
CA ALA A 20 -0.21 -8.43 -1.50
C ALA A 20 -0.32 -6.93 -1.80
N MET A 21 0.79 -6.27 -2.15
CA MET A 21 0.81 -4.86 -2.59
C MET A 21 -0.03 -4.65 -3.85
N ARG A 22 0.14 -5.53 -4.86
CA ARG A 22 -0.64 -5.48 -6.11
C ARG A 22 -2.12 -5.69 -5.86
N VAL A 23 -2.50 -6.74 -5.12
CA VAL A 23 -3.90 -7.06 -4.82
C VAL A 23 -4.54 -5.92 -4.00
N TRP A 24 -3.83 -5.42 -2.99
CA TRP A 24 -4.26 -4.28 -2.19
C TRP A 24 -4.54 -3.05 -3.05
N LEU A 25 -3.58 -2.63 -3.87
CA LEU A 25 -3.76 -1.42 -4.68
C LEU A 25 -4.91 -1.58 -5.69
N ASN A 26 -5.07 -2.75 -6.29
CA ASN A 26 -6.18 -3.04 -7.20
C ASN A 26 -7.55 -2.97 -6.49
N THR A 27 -7.63 -3.43 -5.25
CA THR A 27 -8.89 -3.49 -4.46
C THR A 27 -9.17 -2.23 -3.64
N LEU A 28 -8.18 -1.34 -3.45
CA LEU A 28 -8.31 -0.12 -2.68
C LEU A 28 -9.41 0.80 -3.24
N ASP A 29 -10.43 1.10 -2.44
CA ASP A 29 -11.37 2.19 -2.75
C ASP A 29 -10.73 3.52 -2.35
N VAL A 30 -10.47 4.37 -3.36
CA VAL A 30 -9.84 5.67 -3.16
C VAL A 30 -10.86 6.81 -3.02
N LYS A 31 -12.15 6.55 -3.24
CA LYS A 31 -13.21 7.56 -3.05
C LYS A 31 -13.24 8.17 -1.64
N PRO A 32 -13.04 7.42 -0.53
CA PRO A 32 -13.03 8.00 0.81
C PRO A 32 -11.66 8.59 1.21
N ILE A 33 -10.67 8.52 0.32
CA ILE A 33 -9.29 8.95 0.62
C ILE A 33 -9.09 10.30 -0.06
N ASP A 34 -9.33 11.36 0.70
CA ASP A 34 -9.04 12.71 0.25
C ASP A 34 -7.61 12.78 -0.29
N SER A 35 -7.43 13.57 -1.36
CA SER A 35 -6.12 13.74 -2.00
C SER A 35 -5.50 12.50 -2.66
N PHE A 36 -6.19 11.35 -2.73
CA PHE A 36 -5.77 10.17 -3.49
C PHE A 36 -6.74 9.92 -4.65
N SER A 37 -6.31 10.17 -5.90
CA SER A 37 -7.21 10.04 -7.04
C SER A 37 -7.16 8.67 -7.71
N GLU A 38 -8.20 8.31 -8.44
CA GLU A 38 -8.21 7.16 -9.37
C GLU A 38 -7.07 7.23 -10.40
N LYS A 39 -6.65 8.44 -10.78
CA LYS A 39 -5.49 8.64 -11.66
C LYS A 39 -4.19 8.26 -10.97
N ASP A 40 -4.03 8.57 -9.69
CA ASP A 40 -2.88 8.14 -8.90
C ASP A 40 -2.85 6.62 -8.76
N LYS A 41 -4.00 5.99 -8.45
CA LYS A 41 -4.15 4.52 -8.38
C LYS A 41 -3.75 3.86 -9.69
N LYS A 42 -4.32 4.28 -10.82
CA LYS A 42 -4.00 3.71 -12.15
C LYS A 42 -2.52 3.81 -12.49
N ARG A 43 -1.90 4.95 -12.19
CA ARG A 43 -0.46 5.14 -12.40
C ARG A 43 0.36 4.17 -11.55
N LEU A 44 0.06 4.08 -10.24
CA LEU A 44 0.78 3.18 -9.34
C LEU A 44 0.65 1.70 -9.79
N ILE A 45 -0.51 1.31 -10.31
CA ILE A 45 -0.72 -0.04 -10.90
C ILE A 45 0.18 -0.23 -12.13
N MET A 46 0.30 0.78 -13.00
CA MET A 46 1.16 0.70 -14.19
C MET A 46 2.66 0.69 -13.86
N GLU A 47 3.07 1.39 -12.81
CA GLU A 47 4.45 1.42 -12.32
C GLU A 47 4.83 0.11 -11.60
N ASP A 48 3.84 -0.69 -11.20
CA ASP A 48 3.97 -2.04 -10.64
C ASP A 48 4.97 -2.18 -9.49
N PHE A 49 5.16 -1.11 -8.71
CA PHE A 49 6.10 -1.04 -7.59
C PHE A 49 7.54 -1.47 -7.95
N ILE A 50 7.97 -1.28 -9.21
CA ILE A 50 9.29 -1.73 -9.69
C ILE A 50 10.44 -1.20 -8.83
N ASP A 51 10.28 0.00 -8.27
CA ASP A 51 11.30 0.66 -7.43
C ASP A 51 11.01 0.58 -5.92
N GLU A 52 9.94 -0.11 -5.51
CA GLU A 52 9.45 -0.09 -4.12
C GLU A 52 9.36 -1.51 -3.56
N ASP A 53 10.46 -1.99 -2.98
CA ASP A 53 10.48 -3.28 -2.29
C ASP A 53 9.94 -3.18 -0.85
N PRO A 54 9.14 -4.16 -0.38
CA PRO A 54 8.71 -4.22 1.00
C PRO A 54 9.89 -4.47 1.95
N ILE A 55 10.16 -3.51 2.84
CA ILE A 55 11.25 -3.57 3.80
C ILE A 55 10.74 -4.16 5.12
N LEU A 56 11.37 -5.23 5.62
CA LEU A 56 11.03 -5.81 6.92
C LEU A 56 11.32 -4.79 8.04
N ILE A 57 10.32 -4.50 8.89
CA ILE A 57 10.51 -3.60 10.03
C ILE A 57 11.44 -4.28 11.05
N SER A 58 12.49 -3.57 11.47
CA SER A 58 13.46 -4.07 12.44
C SER A 58 12.77 -4.55 13.74
N GLY A 59 13.12 -5.76 14.18
CA GLY A 59 12.53 -6.41 15.34
C GLY A 59 11.20 -7.13 15.08
N CYS A 60 10.62 -7.00 13.89
CA CYS A 60 9.41 -7.74 13.49
C CYS A 60 9.77 -8.96 12.61
N LYS A 61 8.89 -9.98 12.60
CA LYS A 61 9.05 -11.19 11.76
C LYS A 61 8.11 -11.25 10.56
N ASN A 62 7.03 -10.48 10.59
CA ASN A 62 5.90 -10.61 9.67
C ASN A 62 5.26 -9.25 9.34
N ILE A 63 6.04 -8.16 9.51
CA ILE A 63 5.57 -6.80 9.23
C ILE A 63 6.59 -6.11 8.33
N TRP A 64 6.13 -5.66 7.17
CA TRP A 64 6.92 -4.91 6.21
C TRP A 64 6.36 -3.51 6.03
N ASN A 65 7.20 -2.60 5.58
CA ASN A 65 6.80 -1.25 5.22
C ASN A 65 7.14 -0.98 3.74
N ILE A 66 6.25 -0.24 3.08
CA ILE A 66 6.53 0.42 1.80
C ILE A 66 6.09 1.89 1.89
N CYS A 67 6.71 2.72 1.06
CA CYS A 67 6.31 4.10 0.85
C CYS A 67 5.82 4.28 -0.59
N LEU A 68 4.73 5.00 -0.79
CA LEU A 68 4.22 5.31 -2.13
C LEU A 68 4.13 6.81 -2.31
N ARG A 69 4.71 7.30 -3.40
CA ARG A 69 4.57 8.70 -3.80
C ARG A 69 3.22 8.93 -4.48
N VAL A 70 2.38 9.77 -3.86
CA VAL A 70 1.11 10.23 -4.46
C VAL A 70 1.35 11.62 -5.08
N ARG A 71 1.23 11.71 -6.41
CA ARG A 71 1.71 12.89 -7.15
C ARG A 71 0.83 14.11 -6.95
N LYS A 72 -0.49 13.93 -6.80
CA LYS A 72 -1.45 15.04 -6.69
C LYS A 72 -1.05 16.07 -5.63
N ASN A 73 -0.61 15.61 -4.46
CA ASN A 73 -0.19 16.47 -3.35
C ASN A 73 1.31 16.39 -3.03
N LYS A 74 2.09 15.65 -3.82
CA LYS A 74 3.52 15.35 -3.56
C LYS A 74 3.76 14.73 -2.17
N MET A 75 2.78 14.00 -1.64
CA MET A 75 2.83 13.35 -0.33
C MET A 75 3.26 11.89 -0.45
N LEU A 76 3.75 11.35 0.66
CA LEU A 76 4.06 9.93 0.80
C LEU A 76 2.94 9.25 1.57
N ALA A 77 2.42 8.14 1.02
CA ALA A 77 1.63 7.19 1.76
C ALA A 77 2.55 6.12 2.34
N MET A 78 2.41 5.82 3.63
CA MET A 78 3.14 4.73 4.27
C MET A 78 2.20 3.54 4.43
N ILE A 79 2.63 2.36 4.02
CA ILE A 79 1.83 1.14 4.14
C ILE A 79 2.62 0.13 4.95
N ASN A 80 2.04 -0.28 6.08
CA ASN A 80 2.50 -1.46 6.81
C ASN A 80 1.72 -2.67 6.31
N ILE A 81 2.44 -3.68 5.85
CA ILE A 81 1.91 -4.96 5.40
C ILE A 81 2.11 -5.92 6.57
N VAL A 82 1.02 -6.44 7.13
CA VAL A 82 1.05 -7.39 8.25
C VAL A 82 0.60 -8.75 7.73
N LYS A 83 1.50 -9.74 7.73
CA LYS A 83 1.13 -11.12 7.37
C LYS A 83 0.40 -11.75 8.55
N THR A 84 -0.83 -12.18 8.29
CA THR A 84 -1.70 -12.90 9.24
C THR A 84 -1.87 -14.36 8.81
N VAL A 85 -2.43 -15.18 9.70
CA VAL A 85 -2.89 -16.53 9.35
C VAL A 85 -4.32 -16.46 8.79
N GLU A 86 -4.66 -17.34 7.85
CA GLU A 86 -6.07 -17.58 7.50
C GLU A 86 -6.75 -18.31 8.68
N LEU A 87 -7.96 -17.86 9.03
CA LEU A 87 -8.81 -18.46 10.06
C LEU A 87 -9.78 -19.48 9.42
#